data_AF-A0A1Y0VR30-F1
#
_entry.id   AF-A0A1Y0VR30-F1
#
_cell.length_a   1.000
_cell.length_b   1.000
_cell.length_c   1.000
_cell.angle_alpha   90.00
_cell.angle_beta   90.00
_cell.angle_gamma   90.00
#
_symmetry.space_group_name_H-M   'P 1'
#
loop_
_entity.id
_entity.type
_entity.pdbx_description
1 polymer ?
#
loop_
_entity_poly.entity_id
_entity_poly.type
_entity_poly.pdbx_seq_one_letter_code
_entity_poly.pdbx_strand_id
1 'polypeptide(L)'
;MSLYRRIKEVSSGKNMTIAELERLSGISNGQIRRWDTSSPKVENLAKVAKTLHVSVDFLLGKEESSTMDEPVDLDKALSEEGMAMFDGKPLSEEYKKLYWLCLGLIRIVVNSIMHNNLHDDLLARLIYIADKAGIKIENIEGNSADPDVAFCKSRIINLNNNFECNISVAFRLAHEISHIQFSQPTFLYTFSPFIKNKEERETNIRAIRMIAKLIYNDVPNERRNWANFMSEFNLPSWFEPLVKELIYD
;
A
#
# COMPACT_ATOMS: atom_id res chain seq x y z
N MET A 1 9.60 38.05 24.54
CA MET A 1 9.57 38.03 23.05
C MET A 1 8.68 39.17 22.57
N SER A 2 9.09 39.94 21.55
CA SER A 2 8.27 41.04 21.03
C SER A 2 7.18 40.55 20.07
N LEU A 3 6.13 41.35 19.86
CA LEU A 3 4.98 41.01 19.02
C LEU A 3 5.41 40.78 17.56
N TYR A 4 6.25 41.66 17.01
CA TYR A 4 6.80 41.49 15.67
C TYR A 4 7.63 40.22 15.54
N ARG A 5 8.47 39.92 16.54
CA ARG A 5 9.32 38.72 16.53
C ARG A 5 8.48 37.45 16.53
N ARG A 6 7.42 37.39 17.35
CA ARG A 6 6.48 36.26 17.38
C ARG A 6 5.77 36.08 16.03
N ILE A 7 5.28 37.17 15.44
CA ILE A 7 4.66 37.14 14.10
C ILE A 7 5.65 36.64 13.05
N LYS A 8 6.90 37.11 13.11
CA LYS A 8 7.96 36.69 12.18
C LYS A 8 8.27 35.20 12.30
N GLU A 9 8.38 34.67 13.51
CA GLU A 9 8.65 33.24 13.74
C GLU A 9 7.53 32.36 13.19
N VAL A 10 6.26 32.68 13.47
CA VAL A 10 5.11 31.94 12.92
C VAL A 10 5.04 32.04 11.39
N SER A 11 5.28 33.22 10.84
CA SER A 11 5.28 33.45 9.39
C SER A 11 6.38 32.64 8.69
N SER A 12 7.59 32.63 9.26
CA SER A 12 8.72 31.85 8.73
C SER A 12 8.46 30.34 8.79
N GLY A 13 7.83 29.83 9.85
CA GLY A 13 7.43 28.42 9.93
C GLY A 13 6.43 28.00 8.85
N LYS A 14 5.67 28.94 8.29
CA LYS A 14 4.73 28.72 7.18
C LYS A 14 5.31 29.08 5.80
N ASN A 15 6.63 29.26 5.70
CA ASN A 15 7.33 29.70 4.49
C ASN A 15 6.76 31.00 3.89
N MET A 16 6.22 31.88 4.73
CA MET A 16 5.58 33.14 4.32
C MET A 16 6.45 34.33 4.72
N THR A 17 6.58 35.31 3.83
CA THR A 17 7.28 36.57 4.14
C THR A 17 6.34 37.56 4.85
N ILE A 18 6.89 38.50 5.64
CA ILE A 18 6.06 39.54 6.30
C ILE A 18 5.31 40.40 5.29
N ALA A 19 5.93 40.71 4.15
CA ALA A 19 5.27 41.46 3.08
C ALA A 19 4.08 40.68 2.47
N GLU A 20 4.23 39.36 2.33
CA GLU A 20 3.14 38.50 1.89
C GLU A 20 2.02 38.39 2.92
N LEU A 21 2.36 38.28 4.21
CA LEU A 21 1.41 38.32 5.31
C LEU A 21 0.61 39.64 5.32
N GLU A 22 1.27 40.78 5.14
CA GLU A 22 0.62 42.09 5.05
C GLU A 22 -0.36 42.14 3.87
N ARG A 23 0.05 41.64 2.71
CA ARG A 23 -0.82 41.56 1.51
C ARG A 23 -2.04 40.68 1.76
N LEU A 24 -1.86 39.50 2.37
CA LEU A 24 -2.96 38.54 2.62
C LEU A 24 -3.90 39.01 3.73
N SER A 25 -3.39 39.73 4.73
CA SER A 25 -4.17 40.28 5.84
C SER A 25 -4.80 41.64 5.54
N GLY A 26 -4.53 42.22 4.36
CA GLY A 26 -5.05 43.54 3.97
C GLY A 26 -4.46 44.69 4.79
N ILE A 27 -3.18 44.56 5.17
CA ILE A 27 -2.42 45.53 5.96
C ILE A 27 -1.44 46.26 5.05
N SER A 28 -1.23 47.56 5.32
CA SER A 28 -0.27 48.35 4.54
C SER A 28 1.16 47.84 4.72
N ASN A 29 1.93 47.85 3.64
CA ASN A 29 3.31 47.35 3.62
C ASN A 29 4.19 48.05 4.69
N GLY A 30 4.94 47.26 5.45
CA GLY A 30 5.87 47.70 6.49
C GLY A 30 5.20 48.14 7.79
N GLN A 31 3.89 47.93 7.94
CA GLN A 31 3.14 48.30 9.14
C GLN A 31 3.38 47.31 10.29
N ILE A 32 3.46 46.01 10.03
CA ILE A 32 3.66 44.97 11.06
C ILE A 32 5.01 45.15 11.77
N ARG A 33 6.05 45.59 11.05
CA ARG A 33 7.38 45.86 11.63
C ARG A 33 7.37 46.94 12.70
N ARG A 34 6.39 47.85 12.68
CA ARG A 34 6.27 48.95 13.65
C ARG A 34 5.49 48.56 14.91
N TRP A 35 4.96 47.34 15.00
CA TRP A 35 4.09 46.93 16.11
C TRP A 35 4.79 46.70 17.44
N ASP A 36 6.12 46.64 17.43
CA ASP A 36 6.91 46.67 18.67
C ASP A 36 6.98 48.07 19.30
N THR A 37 6.76 49.12 18.51
CA THR A 37 6.83 50.52 18.96
C THR A 37 5.46 51.21 18.99
N SER A 38 4.55 50.77 18.12
CA SER A 38 3.20 51.34 17.98
C SER A 38 2.17 50.22 18.09
N SER A 39 1.35 50.23 19.14
CA SER A 39 0.37 49.17 19.36
C SER A 39 -0.61 49.07 18.18
N PRO A 40 -0.86 47.87 17.64
CA PRO A 40 -1.81 47.70 16.55
C PRO A 40 -3.24 47.93 17.01
N LYS A 41 -4.12 48.29 16.07
CA LYS A 41 -5.56 48.20 16.28
C LYS A 41 -5.95 46.72 16.42
N VAL A 42 -6.87 46.43 17.34
CA VAL A 42 -7.39 45.08 17.59
C VAL A 42 -7.86 44.41 16.30
N GLU A 43 -8.53 45.14 15.42
CA GLU A 43 -8.97 44.67 14.10
C GLU A 43 -7.83 44.17 13.21
N ASN A 44 -6.70 44.89 13.19
CA ASN A 44 -5.54 44.51 12.36
C ASN A 44 -4.80 43.31 12.96
N LEU A 45 -4.72 43.25 14.29
CA LEU A 45 -4.16 42.10 14.98
C LEU A 45 -5.00 40.84 14.75
N ALA A 46 -6.34 40.96 14.78
CA ALA A 46 -7.26 39.87 14.50
C ALA A 46 -7.15 39.37 13.05
N LYS A 47 -6.95 40.27 12.08
CA LYS A 47 -6.69 39.89 10.68
C LYS A 47 -5.41 39.07 10.55
N VAL A 48 -4.32 39.51 11.17
CA VAL A 48 -3.05 38.76 11.17
C VAL A 48 -3.20 37.40 11.84
N ALA A 49 -3.85 37.33 13.00
CA ALA A 49 -4.13 36.09 13.70
C ALA A 49 -4.92 35.11 12.80
N LYS A 50 -5.97 35.61 12.12
CA LYS A 50 -6.78 34.84 11.18
C LYS A 50 -5.96 34.34 9.98
N THR A 51 -5.12 35.18 9.38
CA THR A 51 -4.28 34.80 8.23
C THR A 51 -3.22 33.77 8.63
N LEU A 52 -2.67 33.87 9.84
CA LEU A 52 -1.68 32.91 10.35
C LEU A 52 -2.32 31.64 10.94
N HIS A 53 -3.64 31.60 11.10
CA HIS A 53 -4.37 30.54 11.80
C HIS A 53 -3.89 30.32 13.24
N VAL A 54 -3.71 31.42 13.99
CA VAL A 54 -3.34 31.42 15.41
C VAL A 54 -4.32 32.28 16.22
N SER A 55 -4.33 32.12 17.54
CA SER A 55 -5.16 32.95 18.43
C SER A 55 -4.58 34.38 18.56
N VAL A 56 -5.43 35.37 18.83
CA VAL A 56 -4.97 36.73 19.16
C VAL A 56 -4.18 36.71 20.48
N ASP A 57 -4.58 35.86 21.42
CA ASP A 57 -3.92 35.72 22.72
C ASP A 57 -2.51 35.12 22.59
N PHE A 58 -2.29 34.18 21.65
CA PHE A 58 -0.97 33.71 21.26
C PHE A 58 -0.09 34.87 20.79
N LEU A 59 -0.59 35.69 19.86
CA LEU A 59 0.16 36.85 19.34
C LEU A 59 0.48 37.86 20.45
N LEU A 60 -0.43 38.08 21.39
CA LEU A 60 -0.21 38.93 22.56
C LEU A 60 0.68 38.29 23.63
N GLY A 61 0.91 36.97 23.55
CA GLY A 61 1.72 36.23 24.53
C GLY A 61 1.00 36.03 25.84
N LYS A 62 -0.33 35.96 25.79
CA LYS A 62 -1.22 35.70 26.93
C LYS A 62 -1.50 34.22 27.14
N GLU A 63 -0.90 33.34 26.35
CA GLU A 63 -0.95 31.91 26.64
C GLU A 63 -0.09 31.64 27.87
N GLU A 64 -0.76 31.37 29.00
CA GLU A 64 -0.15 30.63 30.10
C GLU A 64 0.31 29.28 29.54
N SER A 65 1.52 28.89 29.90
CA SER A 65 2.18 27.69 29.41
C SER A 65 1.40 26.43 29.78
N SER A 66 0.43 26.03 28.97
CA SER A 66 0.09 24.62 28.81
C SER A 66 1.09 24.05 27.82
N THR A 67 2.06 23.31 28.33
CA THR A 67 3.06 22.56 27.57
C THR A 67 2.39 21.67 26.54
N MET A 68 2.40 22.09 25.28
CA MET A 68 2.17 21.23 24.12
C MET A 68 3.23 21.54 23.07
N ASP A 69 4.48 21.17 23.35
CA ASP A 69 5.55 21.15 22.35
C ASP A 69 6.36 19.83 22.38
N GLU A 70 5.91 18.83 23.13
CA GLU A 70 6.43 17.46 22.97
C GLU A 70 5.41 16.65 22.14
N PRO A 71 5.86 15.99 21.06
CA PRO A 71 4.99 15.08 20.32
C PRO A 71 4.47 14.03 21.29
N VAL A 72 3.15 13.94 21.41
CA VAL A 72 2.51 12.91 22.23
C VAL A 72 2.95 11.56 21.68
N ASP A 73 3.69 10.82 22.49
CA ASP A 73 3.99 9.42 22.22
C ASP A 73 2.68 8.65 22.30
N LEU A 74 2.06 8.44 21.13
CA LEU A 74 0.76 7.78 21.01
C LEU A 74 0.78 6.39 21.63
N ASP A 75 1.90 5.67 21.53
CA ASP A 75 2.02 4.31 22.08
C ASP A 75 1.98 4.34 23.61
N LYS A 76 2.59 5.36 24.22
CA LYS A 76 2.57 5.57 25.67
C LYS A 76 1.24 6.13 26.19
N ALA A 77 0.61 7.03 25.43
CA ALA A 77 -0.68 7.63 25.79
C ALA A 77 -1.83 6.62 25.71
N LEU A 78 -1.67 5.62 24.85
CA LEU A 78 -2.67 4.59 24.58
C LEU A 78 -2.35 3.26 25.26
N SER A 79 -1.30 3.14 26.10
CA SER A 79 -1.01 1.91 26.84
C SER A 79 -2.05 1.66 27.95
N GLU A 80 -2.08 0.45 28.53
CA GLU A 80 -3.00 0.12 29.66
C GLU A 80 -2.78 1.01 30.89
N GLU A 81 -1.58 1.57 31.02
CA GLU A 81 -1.16 2.51 32.07
C GLU A 81 -1.31 3.99 31.65
N GLY A 82 -1.65 4.23 30.38
CA GLY A 82 -1.79 5.55 29.77
C GLY A 82 -3.15 6.21 30.06
N MET A 83 -3.14 7.51 30.34
CA MET A 83 -4.37 8.30 30.48
C MET A 83 -4.83 8.82 29.12
N ALA A 84 -5.66 8.03 28.44
CA ALA A 84 -6.37 8.51 27.26
C ALA A 84 -7.46 9.52 27.68
N MET A 85 -7.43 10.73 27.11
CA MET A 85 -8.40 11.81 27.39
C MET A 85 -9.20 12.17 26.14
N PHE A 86 -10.49 12.47 26.32
CA PHE A 86 -11.35 13.08 25.31
C PHE A 86 -11.95 14.35 25.90
N ASP A 87 -11.77 15.48 25.22
CA ASP A 87 -12.20 16.81 25.69
C ASP A 87 -11.65 17.18 27.09
N GLY A 88 -10.37 16.85 27.33
CA GLY A 88 -9.69 17.12 28.59
C GLY A 88 -10.15 16.26 29.78
N LYS A 89 -11.02 15.27 29.55
CA LYS A 89 -11.50 14.32 30.57
C LYS A 89 -10.98 12.91 30.29
N PRO A 90 -10.65 12.11 31.32
CA PRO A 90 -10.27 10.72 31.13
C PRO A 90 -11.41 9.94 30.49
N LEU A 91 -11.08 9.07 29.53
CA LEU A 91 -12.02 8.11 28.95
C LEU A 91 -12.49 7.13 30.05
N SER A 92 -13.79 6.84 30.08
CA SER A 92 -14.33 5.80 30.96
C SER A 92 -13.78 4.41 30.58
N GLU A 93 -13.75 3.48 31.52
CA GLU A 93 -13.31 2.09 31.27
C GLU A 93 -14.09 1.39 30.14
N GLU A 94 -15.38 1.68 29.97
CA GLU A 94 -16.21 1.13 28.89
C GLU A 94 -15.72 1.60 27.51
N TYR A 95 -15.47 2.90 27.35
CA TYR A 95 -14.90 3.46 26.13
C TYR A 95 -13.45 3.01 25.88
N LYS A 96 -12.62 2.86 26.93
CA LYS A 96 -11.27 2.27 26.78
C LYS A 96 -11.37 0.84 26.24
N LYS A 97 -12.27 0.03 26.79
CA LYS A 97 -12.49 -1.35 26.33
C LYS A 97 -12.98 -1.40 24.88
N LEU A 98 -13.91 -0.52 24.50
CA LEU A 98 -14.38 -0.41 23.12
C LEU A 98 -13.24 0.02 22.17
N TYR A 99 -12.44 0.99 22.59
CA TYR A 99 -11.28 1.45 21.84
C TYR A 99 -10.25 0.34 21.60
N TRP A 100 -9.91 -0.42 22.64
CA TRP A 100 -9.01 -1.57 22.54
C TRP A 100 -9.55 -2.66 21.61
N LEU A 101 -10.86 -2.93 21.67
CA LEU A 101 -11.52 -3.85 20.75
C LEU A 101 -11.41 -3.36 19.30
N CYS A 102 -11.67 -2.07 19.06
CA CYS A 102 -11.55 -1.45 17.75
C CYS A 102 -10.11 -1.47 17.23
N LEU A 103 -9.11 -1.12 18.04
CA LEU A 103 -7.70 -1.21 17.66
C LEU A 103 -7.27 -2.65 17.34
N GLY A 104 -7.73 -3.63 18.12
CA GLY A 104 -7.47 -5.04 17.85
C GLY A 104 -8.04 -5.48 16.50
N LEU A 105 -9.28 -5.10 16.21
CA LEU A 105 -9.93 -5.34 14.92
C LEU A 105 -9.21 -4.62 13.77
N ILE A 106 -8.86 -3.35 13.94
CA ILE A 106 -8.10 -2.58 12.96
C ILE A 106 -6.74 -3.23 12.74
N ARG A 107 -6.04 -3.70 13.78
CA ARG A 107 -4.75 -4.36 13.65
C ARG A 107 -4.86 -5.69 12.92
N ILE A 108 -5.92 -6.46 13.15
CA ILE A 108 -6.21 -7.70 12.41
C ILE A 108 -6.49 -7.38 10.93
N VAL A 109 -7.34 -6.39 10.66
CA VAL A 109 -7.71 -5.98 9.30
C VAL A 109 -6.51 -5.38 8.56
N VAL A 110 -5.75 -4.48 9.19
CA VAL A 110 -4.53 -3.88 8.63
C VAL A 110 -3.48 -4.95 8.42
N ASN A 111 -3.24 -5.88 9.35
CA ASN A 111 -2.31 -6.99 9.12
C ASN A 111 -2.79 -7.90 7.99
N SER A 112 -4.09 -8.16 7.86
CA SER A 112 -4.66 -8.92 6.74
C SER A 112 -4.53 -8.19 5.40
N ILE A 113 -4.65 -6.86 5.38
CA ILE A 113 -4.48 -6.02 4.18
C ILE A 113 -2.99 -5.87 3.82
N MET A 114 -2.13 -5.71 4.82
CA MET A 114 -0.67 -5.56 4.68
C MET A 114 0.02 -6.89 4.36
N HIS A 115 -0.57 -8.01 4.78
CA HIS A 115 -0.23 -9.37 4.34
C HIS A 115 -1.22 -9.90 3.29
N ASN A 116 -1.70 -9.07 2.37
CA ASN A 116 -2.14 -9.57 1.07
C ASN A 116 -0.89 -9.99 0.30
N ASN A 117 -0.42 -11.20 0.56
CA ASN A 117 0.57 -11.84 -0.28
C ASN A 117 -0.07 -11.99 -1.66
N LEU A 118 0.38 -11.22 -2.65
CA LEU A 118 -0.12 -11.25 -4.03
C LEU A 118 -0.28 -12.69 -4.54
N HIS A 119 0.66 -13.56 -4.16
CA HIS A 119 0.65 -14.97 -4.51
C HIS A 119 -0.52 -15.74 -3.88
N ASP A 120 -0.93 -15.43 -2.65
CA ASP A 120 -2.03 -16.14 -1.99
C ASP A 120 -3.39 -15.80 -2.63
N ASP A 121 -3.65 -14.52 -2.93
CA ASP A 121 -4.85 -14.11 -3.69
C ASP A 121 -4.83 -14.69 -5.12
N LEU A 122 -3.68 -14.64 -5.78
CA LEU A 122 -3.52 -15.19 -7.11
C LEU A 122 -3.75 -16.71 -7.13
N LEU A 123 -3.20 -17.44 -6.17
CA LEU A 123 -3.41 -18.89 -6.02
C LEU A 123 -4.90 -19.20 -5.79
N ALA A 124 -5.58 -18.47 -4.91
CA ALA A 124 -7.00 -18.64 -4.69
C ALA A 124 -7.83 -18.44 -5.98
N ARG A 125 -7.50 -17.42 -6.77
CA ARG A 125 -8.15 -17.17 -8.07
C ARG A 125 -7.84 -18.24 -9.11
N LEU A 126 -6.60 -18.72 -9.17
CA LEU A 126 -6.20 -19.80 -10.07
C LEU A 126 -6.89 -21.12 -9.72
N ILE A 127 -6.98 -21.45 -8.42
CA ILE A 127 -7.72 -22.62 -7.93
C ILE A 127 -9.20 -22.50 -8.31
N TYR A 128 -9.79 -21.32 -8.16
CA TYR A 128 -11.17 -21.07 -8.60
C TYR A 128 -11.35 -21.27 -10.11
N ILE A 129 -10.43 -20.77 -10.94
CA ILE A 129 -10.45 -20.99 -12.39
C ILE A 129 -10.33 -22.48 -12.73
N ALA A 130 -9.44 -23.21 -12.06
CA ALA A 130 -9.26 -24.64 -12.23
C ALA A 130 -10.54 -25.40 -11.88
N ASP A 131 -11.16 -25.11 -10.73
CA ASP A 131 -12.42 -25.72 -10.30
C ASP A 131 -13.54 -25.47 -11.32
N LYS A 132 -13.70 -24.23 -11.79
CA LYS A 132 -14.69 -23.89 -12.84
C LYS A 132 -14.42 -24.59 -14.17
N ALA A 133 -13.17 -24.89 -14.47
CA ALA A 133 -12.79 -25.68 -15.63
C ALA A 133 -12.88 -27.20 -15.39
N GLY A 134 -13.33 -27.65 -14.22
CA GLY A 134 -13.36 -29.08 -13.85
C GLY A 134 -11.95 -29.69 -13.80
N ILE A 135 -10.98 -28.94 -13.30
CA ILE A 135 -9.60 -29.38 -13.08
C ILE A 135 -9.39 -29.57 -11.58
N LYS A 136 -9.02 -30.78 -11.18
CA LYS A 136 -8.70 -31.08 -9.78
C LYS A 136 -7.22 -30.78 -9.52
N ILE A 137 -6.93 -30.06 -8.45
CA ILE A 137 -5.55 -29.79 -8.00
C ILE A 137 -5.28 -30.62 -6.75
N GLU A 138 -4.19 -31.38 -6.76
CA GLU A 138 -3.74 -32.20 -5.64
C GLU A 138 -2.32 -31.76 -5.24
N ASN A 139 -2.11 -31.47 -3.96
CA ASN A 139 -0.77 -31.25 -3.43
C ASN A 139 -0.12 -32.61 -3.16
N ILE A 140 1.03 -32.86 -3.76
CA ILE A 140 1.77 -34.12 -3.60
C ILE A 140 3.06 -33.90 -2.79
N GLU A 141 3.41 -34.89 -1.98
CA GLU A 141 4.71 -34.96 -1.29
C GLU A 141 5.77 -35.53 -2.26
N GLY A 142 6.15 -34.74 -3.27
CA GLY A 142 7.24 -35.08 -4.20
C GLY A 142 8.62 -34.70 -3.65
N ASN A 143 9.68 -35.20 -4.29
CA ASN A 143 11.05 -34.78 -3.98
C ASN A 143 11.34 -33.39 -4.57
N SER A 144 12.46 -32.78 -4.19
CA SER A 144 12.82 -31.45 -4.72
C SER A 144 13.17 -31.41 -6.20
N ALA A 145 13.46 -32.56 -6.82
CA ALA A 145 13.71 -32.67 -8.25
C ALA A 145 12.45 -32.93 -9.09
N ASP A 146 11.32 -33.27 -8.46
CA ASP A 146 10.11 -33.67 -9.15
C ASP A 146 9.26 -32.43 -9.53
N PRO A 147 9.06 -32.12 -10.82
CA PRO A 147 8.25 -30.98 -11.22
C PRO A 147 6.75 -31.23 -11.00
N ASP A 148 5.94 -30.20 -11.24
CA ASP A 148 4.49 -30.39 -11.32
C ASP A 148 4.11 -31.21 -12.54
N VAL A 149 2.96 -31.87 -12.44
CA VAL A 149 2.49 -32.80 -13.46
C VAL A 149 1.02 -32.57 -13.77
N ALA A 150 0.70 -32.33 -15.04
CA ALA A 150 -0.66 -32.24 -15.57
C ALA A 150 -1.08 -33.53 -16.29
N PHE A 151 -2.17 -34.13 -15.80
CA PHE A 151 -2.83 -35.28 -16.40
C PHE A 151 -4.00 -34.81 -17.27
N CYS A 152 -3.76 -34.49 -18.54
CA CYS A 152 -4.77 -33.86 -19.42
C CYS A 152 -6.08 -34.67 -19.57
N LYS A 153 -6.00 -36.01 -19.64
CA LYS A 153 -7.20 -36.88 -19.75
C LYS A 153 -8.07 -36.82 -18.51
N SER A 154 -7.46 -36.92 -17.34
CA SER A 154 -8.15 -36.96 -16.06
C SER A 154 -8.45 -35.56 -15.51
N ARG A 155 -7.88 -34.52 -16.12
CA ARG A 155 -7.94 -33.12 -15.67
C ARG A 155 -7.46 -32.96 -14.22
N ILE A 156 -6.34 -33.61 -13.89
CA ILE A 156 -5.72 -33.53 -12.57
C ILE A 156 -4.36 -32.82 -12.70
N ILE A 157 -4.08 -31.90 -11.80
CA ILE A 157 -2.76 -31.27 -11.61
C ILE A 157 -2.21 -31.75 -10.28
N ASN A 158 -1.05 -32.39 -10.31
CA ASN A 158 -0.29 -32.70 -9.11
C ASN A 158 0.74 -31.59 -8.91
N LEU A 159 0.52 -30.77 -7.88
CA LEU A 159 1.39 -29.66 -7.52
C LEU A 159 2.39 -30.15 -6.46
N ASN A 160 3.68 -30.05 -6.77
CA ASN A 160 4.75 -30.34 -5.83
C ASN A 160 5.27 -29.04 -5.20
N ASN A 161 4.97 -28.85 -3.91
CA ASN A 161 5.45 -27.68 -3.16
C ASN A 161 6.92 -27.79 -2.77
N ASN A 162 7.52 -28.99 -2.83
CA ASN A 162 8.93 -29.21 -2.52
C ASN A 162 9.84 -29.00 -3.74
N PHE A 163 9.28 -28.83 -4.94
CA PHE A 163 10.06 -28.69 -6.16
C PHE A 163 10.98 -27.47 -6.11
N GLU A 164 12.30 -27.71 -6.17
CA GLU A 164 13.33 -26.68 -6.13
C GLU A 164 13.43 -25.98 -7.49
N CYS A 165 12.51 -25.04 -7.71
CA CYS A 165 12.51 -24.14 -8.85
C CYS A 165 12.40 -22.71 -8.38
N ASN A 166 13.14 -21.80 -9.03
CA ASN A 166 13.07 -20.38 -8.71
C ASN A 166 11.72 -19.76 -9.08
N ILE A 167 10.99 -20.35 -10.04
CA ILE A 167 9.70 -19.83 -10.52
C ILE A 167 8.61 -20.04 -9.44
N SER A 168 7.83 -18.98 -9.22
CA SER A 168 6.74 -19.00 -8.23
C SER A 168 5.73 -20.14 -8.45
N VAL A 169 5.14 -20.62 -7.35
CA VAL A 169 4.09 -21.65 -7.38
C VAL A 169 2.87 -21.19 -8.19
N ALA A 170 2.49 -19.92 -8.08
CA ALA A 170 1.35 -19.37 -8.82
C ALA A 170 1.57 -19.42 -10.34
N PHE A 171 2.79 -19.11 -10.80
CA PHE A 171 3.11 -19.21 -12.22
C PHE A 171 3.10 -20.66 -12.71
N ARG A 172 3.71 -21.58 -11.94
CA ARG A 172 3.69 -23.01 -12.25
C ARG A 172 2.25 -23.53 -12.38
N LEU A 173 1.38 -23.20 -11.42
CA LEU A 173 -0.03 -23.60 -11.48
C LEU A 173 -0.77 -23.01 -12.69
N ALA A 174 -0.56 -21.73 -13.02
CA ALA A 174 -1.18 -21.12 -14.20
C ALA A 174 -0.70 -21.78 -15.52
N HIS A 175 0.55 -22.22 -15.55
CA HIS A 175 1.11 -23.00 -16.66
C HIS A 175 0.44 -24.38 -16.77
N GLU A 176 0.33 -25.15 -15.68
CA GLU A 176 -0.33 -26.46 -15.69
C GLU A 176 -1.83 -26.38 -16.06
N ILE A 177 -2.54 -25.35 -15.57
CA ILE A 177 -3.94 -25.07 -15.96
C ILE A 177 -4.02 -24.84 -17.47
N SER A 178 -3.08 -24.06 -18.03
CA SER A 178 -3.03 -23.76 -19.46
C SER A 178 -2.77 -25.01 -20.31
N HIS A 179 -1.97 -25.96 -19.83
CA HIS A 179 -1.82 -27.27 -20.50
C HIS A 179 -3.15 -27.99 -20.59
N ILE A 180 -3.84 -28.19 -19.47
CA ILE A 180 -5.09 -28.96 -19.45
C ILE A 180 -6.23 -28.30 -20.24
N GLN A 181 -6.26 -26.97 -20.30
CA GLN A 181 -7.31 -26.25 -21.01
C GLN A 181 -7.13 -26.25 -22.53
N PHE A 182 -5.89 -26.27 -23.03
CA PHE A 182 -5.62 -25.96 -24.44
C PHE A 182 -4.76 -26.99 -25.18
N SER A 183 -4.14 -27.95 -24.48
CA SER A 183 -3.44 -29.07 -25.11
C SER A 183 -4.40 -30.19 -25.51
N GLN A 184 -3.98 -31.02 -26.47
CA GLN A 184 -4.73 -32.22 -26.84
C GLN A 184 -4.69 -33.24 -25.70
N PRO A 185 -5.80 -33.93 -25.38
CA PRO A 185 -5.92 -34.80 -24.20
C PRO A 185 -5.17 -36.14 -24.37
N THR A 186 -4.03 -36.17 -25.05
CA THR A 186 -3.34 -37.42 -25.41
C THR A 186 -2.25 -37.83 -24.42
N PHE A 187 -1.71 -36.93 -23.59
CA PHE A 187 -0.47 -37.20 -22.83
C PHE A 187 -0.43 -36.64 -21.40
N LEU A 188 0.58 -37.12 -20.67
CA LEU A 188 1.07 -36.61 -19.40
C LEU A 188 2.07 -35.48 -19.68
N TYR A 189 1.91 -34.33 -19.03
CA TYR A 189 2.84 -33.20 -19.16
C TYR A 189 3.52 -32.92 -17.84
N THR A 190 4.81 -32.60 -17.91
CA THR A 190 5.65 -32.26 -16.75
C THR A 190 6.12 -30.84 -16.91
N PHE A 191 5.94 -30.01 -15.89
CA PHE A 191 6.40 -28.63 -15.91
C PHE A 191 7.89 -28.57 -16.27
N SER A 192 8.24 -27.82 -17.32
CA SER A 192 9.65 -27.65 -17.67
C SER A 192 9.97 -26.24 -18.15
N PRO A 193 10.67 -25.44 -17.33
CA PRO A 193 10.91 -24.03 -17.61
C PRO A 193 11.93 -23.77 -18.72
N PHE A 194 12.52 -24.81 -19.33
CA PHE A 194 13.56 -24.65 -20.35
C PHE A 194 13.19 -25.29 -21.70
N ILE A 195 12.02 -25.92 -21.81
CA ILE A 195 11.60 -26.55 -23.06
C ILE A 195 11.07 -25.48 -24.02
N LYS A 196 11.69 -25.39 -25.20
CA LYS A 196 11.39 -24.37 -26.22
C LYS A 196 10.48 -24.87 -27.35
N ASN A 197 9.76 -25.96 -27.15
CA ASN A 197 8.87 -26.48 -28.19
C ASN A 197 7.64 -25.53 -28.35
N LYS A 198 6.92 -25.66 -29.47
CA LYS A 198 5.80 -24.76 -29.80
C LYS A 198 4.68 -24.81 -28.76
N GLU A 199 4.40 -25.99 -28.21
CA GLU A 199 3.32 -26.20 -27.24
C GLU A 199 3.66 -25.52 -25.91
N GLU A 200 4.84 -25.78 -25.36
CA GLU A 200 5.36 -25.16 -24.13
C GLU A 200 5.41 -23.64 -24.22
N ARG A 201 5.86 -23.11 -25.36
CA ARG A 201 5.86 -21.67 -25.60
C ARG A 201 4.45 -21.10 -25.55
N GLU A 202 3.49 -21.78 -26.15
CA GLU A 202 2.11 -21.35 -26.19
C GLU A 202 1.44 -21.46 -24.81
N THR A 203 1.74 -22.50 -24.03
CA THR A 203 1.32 -22.63 -22.63
C THR A 203 1.87 -21.48 -21.78
N ASN A 204 3.16 -21.17 -21.92
CA ASN A 204 3.80 -20.05 -21.24
C ASN A 204 3.15 -18.70 -21.56
N ILE A 205 2.80 -18.46 -22.84
CA ILE A 205 2.05 -17.27 -23.26
C ILE A 205 0.69 -17.20 -22.57
N ARG A 206 -0.03 -18.32 -22.50
CA ARG A 206 -1.36 -18.38 -21.86
C ARG A 206 -1.29 -18.19 -20.34
N ALA A 207 -0.28 -18.75 -19.69
CA ALA A 207 -0.01 -18.56 -18.27
C ALA A 207 0.24 -17.07 -17.97
N ILE A 208 1.11 -16.40 -18.74
CA ILE A 208 1.36 -14.96 -18.59
C ILE A 208 0.06 -14.17 -18.78
N ARG A 209 -0.70 -14.42 -19.84
CA ARG A 209 -1.98 -13.73 -20.09
C ARG A 209 -2.98 -13.94 -18.96
N MET A 210 -3.06 -15.16 -18.43
CA MET A 210 -3.97 -15.49 -17.33
C MET A 210 -3.63 -14.69 -16.08
N ILE A 211 -2.36 -14.70 -15.68
CA ILE A 211 -1.89 -13.97 -14.50
C ILE A 211 -2.00 -12.46 -14.71
N ALA A 212 -1.59 -11.95 -15.87
CA ALA A 212 -1.70 -10.53 -16.19
C ALA A 212 -3.14 -10.03 -16.10
N LYS A 213 -4.11 -10.81 -16.60
CA LYS A 213 -5.54 -10.47 -16.46
C LYS A 213 -6.01 -10.47 -15.00
N LEU A 214 -5.51 -11.39 -14.18
CA LEU A 214 -5.91 -11.47 -12.77
C LEU A 214 -5.36 -10.30 -11.93
N ILE A 215 -4.13 -9.86 -12.23
CA ILE A 215 -3.43 -8.82 -11.45
C ILE A 215 -3.73 -7.43 -11.99
N TYR A 216 -3.79 -7.28 -13.31
CA TYR A 216 -3.88 -5.99 -13.97
C TYR A 216 -5.26 -5.67 -14.54
N ASN A 217 -6.31 -6.41 -14.16
CA ASN A 217 -7.68 -6.20 -14.62
C ASN A 217 -8.10 -4.72 -14.59
N ASP A 218 -7.80 -4.03 -13.48
CA ASP A 218 -8.16 -2.63 -13.24
C ASP A 218 -6.93 -1.70 -13.21
N VAL A 219 -5.77 -2.19 -13.68
CA VAL A 219 -4.51 -1.44 -13.70
C VAL A 219 -4.27 -0.91 -15.11
N PRO A 220 -4.21 0.41 -15.31
CA PRO A 220 -3.95 1.00 -16.62
C PRO A 220 -2.51 0.74 -17.08
N ASN A 221 -2.27 0.71 -18.39
CA ASN A 221 -1.00 0.28 -18.99
C ASN A 221 0.20 1.09 -18.48
N GLU A 222 0.04 2.38 -18.21
CA GLU A 222 1.10 3.27 -17.72
C GLU A 222 1.61 2.89 -16.32
N ARG A 223 0.82 2.12 -15.56
CA ARG A 223 1.17 1.61 -14.23
C ARG A 223 1.67 0.17 -14.25
N ARG A 224 1.64 -0.51 -15.41
CA ARG A 224 2.14 -1.87 -15.57
C ARG A 224 3.64 -1.86 -15.84
N ASN A 225 4.37 -2.75 -15.19
CA ASN A 225 5.82 -2.84 -15.36
C ASN A 225 6.25 -4.30 -15.59
N TRP A 226 6.81 -4.58 -16.76
CA TRP A 226 7.24 -5.92 -17.14
C TRP A 226 8.40 -6.45 -16.29
N ALA A 227 9.29 -5.57 -15.84
CA ALA A 227 10.40 -5.97 -14.98
C ALA A 227 9.89 -6.38 -13.61
N ASN A 228 8.94 -5.62 -13.04
CA ASN A 228 8.30 -5.98 -11.77
C ASN A 228 7.55 -7.31 -11.90
N PHE A 229 6.82 -7.53 -13.00
CA PHE A 229 6.15 -8.81 -13.25
C PHE A 229 7.16 -9.97 -13.30
N MET A 230 8.26 -9.81 -14.03
CA MET A 230 9.29 -10.84 -14.11
C MET A 230 9.94 -11.13 -12.75
N SER A 231 10.25 -10.10 -11.97
CA SER A 231 10.83 -10.28 -10.64
C SER A 231 9.85 -10.93 -9.66
N GLU A 232 8.57 -10.54 -9.72
CA GLU A 232 7.52 -11.06 -8.83
C GLU A 232 7.32 -12.58 -8.98
N PHE A 233 7.43 -13.08 -10.22
CA PHE A 233 7.25 -14.51 -10.52
C PHE A 233 8.58 -15.26 -10.72
N ASN A 234 9.73 -14.59 -10.50
CA ASN A 234 11.07 -15.11 -10.72
C ASN A 234 11.26 -15.73 -12.12
N LEU A 235 10.78 -15.04 -13.15
CA LEU A 235 10.82 -15.53 -14.52
C LEU A 235 12.23 -15.40 -15.12
N PRO A 236 12.74 -16.43 -15.81
CA PRO A 236 14.00 -16.35 -16.54
C PRO A 236 14.00 -15.26 -17.62
N SER A 237 15.18 -14.72 -17.94
CA SER A 237 15.36 -13.63 -18.93
C SER A 237 14.75 -13.90 -20.30
N TRP A 238 14.68 -15.16 -20.74
CA TRP A 238 14.12 -15.51 -22.04
C TRP A 238 12.61 -15.28 -22.15
N PHE A 239 11.89 -15.11 -21.03
CA PHE A 239 10.48 -14.71 -21.01
C PHE A 239 10.29 -13.22 -21.35
N GLU A 240 11.33 -12.40 -21.26
CA GLU A 240 11.24 -10.94 -21.40
C GLU A 240 10.48 -10.49 -22.66
N PRO A 241 10.74 -11.02 -23.88
CA PRO A 241 10.01 -10.62 -25.07
C PRO A 241 8.51 -10.92 -24.97
N LEU A 242 8.15 -12.07 -24.37
CA LEU A 242 6.76 -12.48 -24.19
C LEU A 242 6.06 -11.60 -23.16
N VAL A 243 6.70 -11.33 -22.01
CA VAL A 243 6.10 -10.50 -20.96
C VAL A 243 5.89 -9.07 -21.47
N LYS A 244 6.87 -8.50 -22.18
CA LYS A 244 6.76 -7.16 -22.77
C LYS A 244 5.64 -7.03 -23.80
N GLU A 245 5.30 -8.11 -24.50
CA GLU A 245 4.18 -8.12 -25.42
C GLU A 245 2.86 -8.23 -24.65
N LEU A 246 2.77 -9.19 -23.73
CA LEU A 246 1.50 -9.69 -23.21
C LEU A 246 0.90 -8.91 -22.05
N ILE A 247 1.69 -8.20 -21.25
CA ILE A 247 1.13 -7.47 -20.10
C ILE A 247 0.56 -6.10 -20.49
N TYR A 248 0.86 -5.61 -21.69
CA TYR A 248 0.36 -4.33 -22.21
C TYR A 248 -0.76 -4.50 -23.24
N ASP A 249 -0.96 -5.72 -23.73
CA ASP A 249 -2.17 -6.17 -24.44
C ASP A 249 -3.40 -6.15 -23.51
#